data_AF-A0A8X6KIX2-F1
#
_entry.id   AF-A0A8X6KIX2-F1
#
_cell.length_a   1.000
_cell.length_b   1.000
_cell.length_c   1.000
_cell.angle_alpha   90.00
_cell.angle_beta   90.00
_cell.angle_gamma   90.00
#
_symmetry.space_group_name_H-M   'P 1'
#
loop_
_entity.id
_entity.type
_entity.pdbx_description
1 polymer ?
#
loop_
_entity_poly.entity_id
_entity_poly.type
_entity_poly.pdbx_seq_one_letter_code
_entity_poly.pdbx_strand_id
1 'polypeptide(L)'
;MKYLGCTFVCLLLASVCSFSYSSRNLDEINVNGGKACAACTVLVGLLEQVAEVNNRTVTDMVSELCTYLPSEYAILCDILVHLWGPAIIEKLSNKETPDVVCYSLGICHVDEGMEYCHLFPEPEGGMESAVQMSRSGSRVLPFFHWSMVEELSSACELPGVSFVCRTIHSILSKLKPFIDLDGDHYSIIEAFRGDAWRGRDCDDVNDMIYPGRM
;
A
#
# COMPACT_ATOMS: atom_id res chain seq x y z
N MET A 1 -2.45 -21.54 57.93
CA MET A 1 -1.31 -20.81 57.31
C MET A 1 -0.81 -21.48 56.03
N LYS A 2 -1.68 -21.82 55.06
CA LYS A 2 -1.25 -22.36 53.75
C LYS A 2 -1.77 -21.55 52.54
N TYR A 3 -2.64 -20.56 52.77
CA TYR A 3 -3.21 -19.71 51.71
C TYR A 3 -2.52 -18.35 51.56
N LEU A 4 -1.61 -17.98 52.47
CA LEU A 4 -0.88 -16.70 52.44
C LEU A 4 0.37 -16.73 51.55
N GLY A 5 0.85 -17.92 51.18
CA GLY A 5 2.02 -18.09 50.31
C GLY A 5 1.70 -18.06 48.82
N CYS A 6 0.46 -18.39 48.43
CA CYS A 6 0.08 -18.44 47.01
C CYS A 6 -0.25 -17.05 46.45
N THR A 7 -0.82 -16.16 47.28
CA THR A 7 -1.15 -14.79 46.90
C THR A 7 0.09 -13.91 46.68
N PHE A 8 1.17 -14.16 47.43
CA PHE A 8 2.41 -13.37 47.31
C PHE A 8 3.21 -13.70 46.03
N VAL A 9 3.14 -14.95 45.55
CA VAL A 9 3.79 -15.36 44.29
C VAL A 9 3.06 -14.79 43.06
N CYS A 10 1.72 -14.72 43.09
CA CYS A 10 0.94 -14.11 42.02
C CYS A 10 1.14 -12.59 41.90
N LEU A 11 1.31 -11.87 43.02
CA LEU A 11 1.54 -10.43 43.01
C LEU A 11 2.95 -10.06 42.51
N LEU A 12 3.97 -10.87 42.79
CA LEU A 12 5.30 -10.66 42.25
C LEU A 12 5.35 -10.94 40.74
N LEU A 13 4.67 -11.98 40.24
CA LEU A 13 4.58 -12.26 38.79
C LEU A 13 3.78 -11.20 38.02
N ALA A 14 2.75 -10.61 38.63
CA ALA A 14 2.01 -9.49 38.02
C ALA A 14 2.88 -8.23 37.85
N SER A 15 3.85 -8.00 38.74
CA SER A 15 4.77 -6.85 38.64
C SER A 15 5.83 -7.01 37.53
N VAL A 16 6.14 -8.23 37.11
CA VAL A 16 7.06 -8.50 35.98
C VAL A 16 6.35 -8.47 34.62
N CYS A 17 5.02 -8.56 34.60
CA CYS A 17 4.21 -8.44 33.38
C CYS A 17 3.85 -7.00 33.01
N SER A 18 4.19 -6.00 33.82
CA SER A 18 3.85 -4.58 33.55
C SER A 18 4.96 -3.78 32.84
N PHE A 19 6.04 -4.41 32.38
CA PHE A 19 7.09 -3.71 31.61
C PHE A 19 7.56 -4.49 30.37
N SER A 20 6.61 -5.00 29.59
CA SER A 20 6.78 -4.92 28.14
C SER A 20 6.21 -3.57 27.72
N TYR A 21 7.03 -2.51 27.86
CA TYR A 21 6.79 -1.25 27.15
C TYR A 21 6.85 -1.60 25.68
N SER A 22 5.69 -1.90 25.09
CA SER A 22 5.53 -1.94 23.65
C SER A 22 5.82 -0.53 23.20
N SER A 23 7.08 -0.29 22.83
CA SER A 23 7.48 0.86 22.05
C SER A 23 6.74 0.72 20.73
N ARG A 24 5.48 1.18 20.69
CA ARG A 24 4.87 1.56 19.42
C ARG A 24 5.84 2.61 18.87
N ASN A 25 6.57 2.22 17.83
CA ASN A 25 7.27 3.18 17.00
C ASN A 25 6.24 4.26 16.61
N LEU A 26 6.72 5.45 16.24
CA LEU A 26 5.91 6.42 15.51
C LEU A 26 5.51 5.79 14.17
N ASP A 27 4.60 4.82 14.20
CA ASP A 27 3.88 4.32 13.05
C ASP A 27 2.96 5.45 12.60
N GLU A 28 3.01 5.76 11.32
CA GLU A 28 2.10 6.69 10.68
C GLU A 28 0.67 6.42 11.14
N ILE A 29 0.03 7.43 11.72
CA ILE A 29 -1.42 7.37 11.98
C ILE A 29 -2.09 7.35 10.60
N ASN A 30 -2.44 6.15 10.12
CA ASN A 30 -3.17 5.95 8.87
C ASN A 30 -4.66 6.24 9.08
N VAL A 31 -5.00 7.52 9.29
CA VAL A 31 -6.40 7.96 9.40
C VAL A 31 -7.16 7.63 8.12
N ASN A 32 -8.30 6.96 8.25
CA ASN A 32 -9.21 6.61 7.16
C ASN A 32 -8.54 5.86 6.00
N GLY A 33 -7.56 5.00 6.29
CA GLY A 33 -6.77 4.28 5.29
C GLY A 33 -5.56 5.06 4.73
N GLY A 34 -5.34 6.29 5.18
CA GLY A 34 -4.11 7.06 4.98
C GLY A 34 -3.62 7.12 3.53
N LYS A 35 -2.35 6.75 3.33
CA LYS A 35 -1.71 6.80 2.00
C LYS A 35 -2.37 5.88 0.98
N ALA A 36 -2.86 4.71 1.39
CA ALA A 36 -3.51 3.77 0.49
C ALA A 36 -4.84 4.34 -0.02
N CYS A 37 -5.61 4.97 0.87
CA CYS A 37 -6.83 5.68 0.50
C CYS A 37 -6.53 6.82 -0.49
N ALA A 38 -5.56 7.68 -0.17
CA ALA A 38 -5.16 8.78 -1.07
C ALA A 38 -4.69 8.28 -2.44
N ALA A 39 -3.87 7.22 -2.48
CA ALA A 39 -3.40 6.62 -3.72
C ALA A 39 -4.56 6.04 -4.54
N CYS A 40 -5.50 5.34 -3.91
CA CYS A 40 -6.69 4.83 -4.59
C CYS A 40 -7.50 5.97 -5.21
N THR A 41 -7.87 6.98 -4.42
CA THR A 41 -8.70 8.10 -4.89
C THR A 41 -8.06 8.83 -6.07
N VAL A 42 -6.75 9.07 -6.00
CA VAL A 42 -6.00 9.74 -7.08
C VAL A 42 -5.92 8.85 -8.33
N LEU A 43 -5.60 7.57 -8.19
CA LEU A 43 -5.45 6.67 -9.34
C LEU A 43 -6.78 6.40 -10.05
N VAL A 44 -7.85 6.17 -9.28
CA VAL A 44 -9.21 5.99 -9.83
C VAL A 44 -9.68 7.26 -10.51
N GLY A 45 -9.47 8.44 -9.90
CA GLY A 45 -9.82 9.72 -10.50
C GLY A 45 -9.00 10.04 -11.75
N LEU A 46 -7.72 9.70 -11.77
CA LEU A 46 -6.86 9.87 -12.95
C LEU A 46 -7.33 8.96 -14.09
N LEU A 47 -7.64 7.69 -13.79
CA LEU A 47 -8.14 6.74 -14.76
C LEU A 47 -9.43 7.25 -15.43
N GLU A 48 -10.38 7.74 -14.63
CA GLU A 48 -11.64 8.33 -15.14
C GLU A 48 -11.38 9.53 -16.06
N GLN A 49 -10.55 10.49 -15.60
CA GLN A 49 -10.22 11.69 -16.39
C GLN A 49 -9.50 11.37 -17.70
N VAL A 50 -8.54 10.43 -17.67
CA VAL A 50 -7.81 10.03 -18.88
C VAL A 50 -8.74 9.33 -19.87
N ALA A 51 -9.67 8.50 -19.39
CA ALA A 51 -10.68 7.88 -20.24
C ALA A 51 -11.58 8.93 -20.92
N GLU A 52 -12.03 9.93 -20.16
CA GLU A 52 -12.84 11.02 -20.68
C GLU A 52 -12.10 11.87 -21.71
N VAL A 53 -10.88 12.31 -21.41
CA VAL A 53 -10.05 13.13 -22.32
C VAL A 53 -9.75 12.40 -23.62
N ASN A 54 -9.55 11.09 -23.58
CA ASN A 54 -9.28 10.29 -24.78
C ASN A 54 -10.55 9.79 -25.49
N ASN A 55 -11.74 10.10 -24.96
CA ASN A 55 -13.02 9.59 -25.45
C ASN A 55 -13.01 8.04 -25.57
N ARG A 56 -12.45 7.38 -24.57
CA ARG A 56 -12.33 5.92 -24.46
C ARG A 56 -13.14 5.41 -23.29
N THR A 57 -13.44 4.11 -23.29
CA THR A 57 -14.08 3.50 -22.13
C THR A 57 -13.05 3.31 -21.01
N VAL A 58 -13.51 3.31 -19.76
CA VAL A 58 -12.67 2.98 -18.60
C VAL A 58 -12.05 1.59 -18.78
N THR A 59 -12.80 0.64 -19.33
CA THR A 59 -12.31 -0.71 -19.65
C THR A 59 -11.10 -0.68 -20.57
N ASP A 60 -11.18 0.07 -21.67
CA ASP A 60 -10.06 0.18 -22.63
C ASP A 60 -8.84 0.79 -21.94
N MET A 61 -9.05 1.89 -21.20
CA MET A 61 -7.96 2.56 -20.48
C MET A 61 -7.31 1.68 -19.42
N VAL A 62 -8.09 0.91 -18.65
CA VAL A 62 -7.56 -0.04 -17.66
C VAL A 62 -6.70 -1.11 -18.33
N SER A 63 -7.14 -1.65 -19.47
CA SER A 63 -6.39 -2.67 -20.20
C SER A 63 -5.09 -2.18 -20.84
N GLU A 64 -5.01 -0.89 -21.19
CA GLU A 64 -3.78 -0.28 -21.72
C GLU A 64 -2.90 0.36 -20.64
N LEU A 65 -3.42 0.56 -19.42
CA LEU A 65 -2.72 1.28 -18.34
C LEU A 65 -1.32 0.73 -18.11
N CYS A 66 -1.19 -0.60 -18.10
CA CYS A 66 0.07 -1.26 -17.83
C CYS A 66 1.10 -1.12 -18.96
N THR A 67 0.66 -0.76 -20.17
CA THR A 67 1.55 -0.51 -21.32
C THR A 67 2.27 0.84 -21.25
N TYR A 68 1.72 1.80 -20.48
CA TYR A 68 2.36 3.10 -20.24
C TYR A 68 3.44 3.04 -19.16
N LEU A 69 3.52 1.93 -18.41
CA LEU A 69 4.52 1.73 -17.38
C LEU A 69 5.78 1.09 -17.97
N PRO A 70 6.98 1.40 -17.43
CA PRO A 70 8.19 0.67 -17.73
C PRO A 70 8.01 -0.85 -17.50
N SER A 71 8.72 -1.67 -18.28
CA SER A 71 8.53 -3.13 -18.31
C SER A 71 8.76 -3.79 -16.95
N GLU A 72 9.55 -3.17 -16.08
CA GLU A 72 9.81 -3.63 -14.71
C GLU A 72 8.56 -3.60 -13.82
N TYR A 73 7.58 -2.76 -14.15
CA TYR A 73 6.33 -2.59 -13.38
C TYR A 73 5.10 -3.15 -14.08
N ALA A 74 5.20 -3.49 -15.37
CA ALA A 74 4.09 -4.00 -16.17
C ALA A 74 3.44 -5.25 -15.55
N ILE A 75 4.25 -6.20 -15.07
CA ILE A 75 3.74 -7.44 -14.44
C ILE A 75 2.93 -7.14 -13.17
N LEU A 76 3.43 -6.24 -12.31
CA LEU A 76 2.73 -5.86 -11.09
C LEU A 76 1.44 -5.13 -11.42
N CYS A 77 1.48 -4.22 -12.40
CA CYS A 77 0.30 -3.52 -12.88
C CYS A 77 -0.75 -4.50 -13.41
N ASP A 78 -0.36 -5.45 -14.27
CA ASP A 78 -1.27 -6.44 -14.83
C ASP A 78 -1.96 -7.24 -13.74
N ILE A 79 -1.23 -7.68 -12.71
CA ILE A 79 -1.82 -8.37 -11.56
C ILE A 79 -2.86 -7.49 -10.87
N LEU A 80 -2.53 -6.22 -10.58
CA LEU A 80 -3.45 -5.30 -9.91
C LEU A 80 -4.68 -4.98 -10.76
N VAL A 81 -4.51 -4.82 -12.08
CA VAL A 81 -5.59 -4.59 -13.04
C VAL A 81 -6.49 -5.82 -13.14
N HIS A 82 -5.96 -7.03 -13.20
CA HIS A 82 -6.76 -8.24 -13.22
C HIS A 82 -7.55 -8.43 -11.92
N LEU A 83 -7.00 -7.94 -10.80
CA LEU A 83 -7.56 -8.11 -9.47
C LEU A 83 -8.64 -7.07 -9.13
N TRP A 84 -8.33 -5.79 -9.34
CA TRP A 84 -9.19 -4.65 -8.98
C TRP A 84 -9.95 -4.06 -10.18
N GLY A 85 -9.41 -4.22 -11.38
CA GLY A 85 -9.93 -3.60 -12.61
C GLY A 85 -11.42 -3.87 -12.84
N PRO A 86 -11.90 -5.12 -12.79
CA PRO A 86 -13.33 -5.40 -13.00
C PRO A 86 -14.26 -4.65 -12.05
N ALA A 87 -13.90 -4.57 -10.76
CA ALA A 87 -14.69 -3.86 -9.75
C ALA A 87 -14.63 -2.34 -9.94
N ILE A 88 -13.46 -1.79 -10.25
CA ILE A 88 -13.28 -0.36 -10.56
C ILE A 88 -14.08 0.03 -11.81
N ILE A 89 -14.00 -0.77 -12.88
CA ILE A 89 -14.73 -0.55 -14.13
C ILE A 89 -16.24 -0.55 -13.89
N GLU A 90 -16.76 -1.52 -13.14
CA GLU A 90 -18.19 -1.60 -12.81
C GLU A 90 -18.65 -0.33 -12.10
N LYS A 91 -17.93 0.09 -11.06
CA LYS A 91 -18.30 1.23 -10.22
C LYS A 91 -18.20 2.56 -10.94
N LEU A 92 -17.14 2.77 -11.73
CA LEU A 92 -17.02 3.96 -12.57
C LEU A 92 -18.08 3.98 -13.69
N SER A 93 -18.47 2.82 -14.22
CA SER A 93 -19.57 2.72 -15.19
C SER A 93 -20.91 3.13 -14.57
N ASN A 94 -21.09 2.92 -13.27
CA ASN A 94 -22.25 3.38 -12.49
C ASN A 94 -22.18 4.86 -12.09
N LYS A 95 -21.17 5.62 -12.56
CA LYS A 95 -20.97 7.04 -12.24
C LYS A 95 -20.71 7.31 -10.76
N GLU A 96 -20.11 6.34 -10.07
CA GLU A 96 -19.65 6.54 -8.70
C GLU A 96 -18.39 7.41 -8.68
N THR A 97 -18.28 8.33 -7.72
CA THR A 97 -17.07 9.15 -7.57
C THR A 97 -15.90 8.30 -7.10
N PRO A 98 -14.64 8.69 -7.41
CA PRO A 98 -13.46 7.94 -6.96
C PRO A 98 -13.42 7.71 -5.45
N ASP A 99 -13.92 8.65 -4.63
CA ASP A 99 -14.05 8.46 -3.19
C ASP A 99 -14.99 7.28 -2.86
N VAL A 100 -16.19 7.27 -3.42
CA VAL A 100 -17.18 6.19 -3.20
C VAL A 100 -16.62 4.85 -3.67
N VAL A 101 -15.92 4.82 -4.81
CA VAL A 101 -15.25 3.61 -5.29
C VAL A 101 -14.25 3.11 -4.26
N CYS A 102 -13.33 3.94 -3.79
CA CYS A 102 -12.28 3.52 -2.86
C CYS A 102 -12.81 3.11 -1.47
N TYR A 103 -13.86 3.76 -0.96
CA TYR A 103 -14.55 3.34 0.27
C TYR A 103 -15.35 2.05 0.09
N SER A 104 -16.04 1.89 -1.05
CA SER A 104 -16.81 0.68 -1.33
C SER A 104 -15.92 -0.55 -1.45
N LEU A 105 -14.71 -0.38 -1.99
CA LEU A 105 -13.67 -1.40 -2.08
C LEU A 105 -12.97 -1.68 -0.74
N GLY A 106 -13.16 -0.84 0.28
CA GLY A 106 -12.57 -0.97 1.61
C GLY A 106 -11.13 -0.43 1.74
N ILE A 107 -10.53 0.06 0.64
CA ILE A 107 -9.20 0.67 0.66
C ILE A 107 -9.22 1.94 1.53
N CYS A 108 -10.29 2.73 1.41
CA CYS A 108 -10.63 3.77 2.37
C CYS A 108 -11.63 3.21 3.39
N HIS A 109 -11.47 3.60 4.66
CA HIS A 109 -12.41 3.29 5.74
C HIS A 109 -12.62 4.52 6.61
N VAL A 110 -13.62 4.47 7.49
CA VAL A 110 -13.88 5.53 8.47
C VAL A 110 -13.46 5.00 9.83
N ASP A 111 -12.43 5.61 10.42
CA ASP A 111 -11.95 5.24 11.75
C ASP A 111 -12.93 5.71 12.84
N GLU A 112 -12.84 5.09 14.02
CA GLU A 112 -13.68 5.45 15.16
C GLU A 112 -13.50 6.93 15.54
N GLY A 113 -14.60 7.68 15.55
CA GLY A 113 -14.60 9.11 15.85
C GLY A 113 -14.20 10.03 14.70
N MET A 114 -14.00 9.47 13.49
CA MET A 114 -13.66 10.24 12.28
C MET A 114 -14.87 10.35 11.35
N GLU A 115 -14.81 11.31 10.42
CA GLU A 115 -15.78 11.49 9.34
C GLU A 115 -15.19 10.99 8.01
N TYR A 116 -16.03 10.88 6.97
CA TYR A 116 -15.55 10.55 5.62
C TYR A 116 -14.58 11.63 5.11
N CYS A 117 -13.43 11.20 4.61
CA CYS A 117 -12.57 12.06 3.80
C CYS A 117 -13.00 11.94 2.34
N HIS A 118 -13.16 13.06 1.62
CA HIS A 118 -13.49 13.02 0.20
C HIS A 118 -12.73 14.10 -0.56
N LEU A 119 -12.21 13.75 -1.74
CA LEU A 119 -11.53 14.67 -2.64
C LEU A 119 -12.50 15.28 -3.66
N PHE A 120 -13.50 14.50 -4.09
CA PHE A 120 -14.52 14.90 -5.04
C PHE A 120 -15.78 15.41 -4.32
N PRO A 121 -16.66 16.15 -5.00
CA PRO A 121 -17.92 16.60 -4.42
C PRO A 121 -18.74 15.43 -3.85
N GLU A 122 -19.32 15.65 -2.67
CA GLU A 122 -20.14 14.64 -2.00
C GLU A 122 -21.37 14.28 -2.85
N PRO A 123 -21.71 12.98 -3.01
CA PRO A 123 -22.88 12.54 -3.76
C PRO A 123 -24.20 12.96 -3.08
N GLU A 124 -25.26 13.08 -3.89
CA GLU A 124 -26.61 13.30 -3.37
C GLU A 124 -27.03 12.15 -2.44
N GLY A 125 -27.42 12.48 -1.21
CA GLY A 125 -27.75 11.48 -0.18
C GLY A 125 -26.59 11.08 0.74
N GLY A 126 -25.41 11.67 0.54
CA GLY A 126 -24.26 11.59 1.44
C GLY A 126 -23.34 10.38 1.18
N MET A 127 -22.11 10.48 1.68
CA MET A 127 -21.09 9.45 1.49
C MET A 127 -21.50 8.07 2.01
N GLU A 128 -22.09 7.99 3.20
CA GLU A 128 -22.47 6.72 3.85
C GLU A 128 -23.46 5.92 2.97
N SER A 129 -24.54 6.57 2.53
CA SER A 129 -25.55 5.98 1.66
C SER A 129 -24.98 5.52 0.33
N ALA A 130 -24.12 6.35 -0.30
CA ALA A 130 -23.50 6.03 -1.57
C ALA A 130 -22.57 4.81 -1.49
N VAL A 131 -21.74 4.74 -0.44
CA VAL A 131 -20.83 3.61 -0.19
C VAL A 131 -21.62 2.33 0.09
N GLN A 132 -22.68 2.40 0.90
CA GLN A 132 -23.52 1.24 1.19
C GLN A 132 -24.20 0.71 -0.08
N MET A 133 -24.73 1.61 -0.91
CA MET A 133 -25.37 1.26 -2.17
C MET A 133 -24.39 0.62 -3.15
N SER A 134 -23.21 1.22 -3.32
CA SER A 134 -22.11 0.69 -4.14
C SER A 134 -21.68 -0.72 -3.73
N ARG A 135 -21.63 -1.00 -2.41
CA ARG A 135 -21.33 -2.35 -1.90
C ARG A 135 -22.46 -3.35 -2.19
N SER A 136 -23.72 -2.94 -2.03
CA SER A 136 -24.88 -3.81 -2.23
C SER A 136 -25.16 -4.15 -3.70
N GLY A 137 -24.75 -3.28 -4.63
CA GLY A 137 -25.03 -3.40 -6.07
C GLY A 137 -23.96 -4.12 -6.89
N SER A 138 -22.78 -4.40 -6.32
CA SER A 138 -21.66 -4.98 -7.08
C SER A 138 -21.92 -6.43 -7.49
N ARG A 139 -21.68 -6.73 -8.77
CA ARG A 139 -21.84 -8.07 -9.36
C ARG A 139 -20.56 -8.91 -9.29
N VAL A 140 -19.44 -8.31 -8.89
CA VAL A 140 -18.16 -9.01 -8.73
C VAL A 140 -18.23 -9.99 -7.54
N LEU A 141 -17.80 -11.23 -7.76
CA LEU A 141 -17.93 -12.34 -6.80
C LEU A 141 -17.16 -12.08 -5.49
N PRO A 142 -17.67 -12.60 -4.35
CA PRO A 142 -17.11 -12.41 -3.00
C PRO A 142 -15.73 -13.05 -2.77
N PHE A 143 -15.12 -13.68 -3.78
CA PHE A 143 -13.70 -14.07 -3.70
C PHE A 143 -12.78 -12.86 -3.45
N PHE A 144 -13.28 -11.67 -3.79
CA PHE A 144 -12.65 -10.39 -3.53
C PHE A 144 -13.40 -9.54 -2.49
N HIS A 145 -13.91 -10.19 -1.43
CA HIS A 145 -14.49 -9.48 -0.30
C HIS A 145 -13.35 -8.91 0.58
N TRP A 146 -13.29 -7.58 0.71
CA TRP A 146 -12.23 -6.85 1.45
C TRP A 146 -12.01 -7.34 2.89
N SER A 147 -12.99 -8.02 3.51
CA SER A 147 -12.77 -8.66 4.83
C SER A 147 -11.61 -9.66 4.83
N MET A 148 -11.19 -10.18 3.68
CA MET A 148 -10.03 -11.05 3.55
C MET A 148 -8.69 -10.26 3.47
N VAL A 149 -8.76 -8.97 3.13
CA VAL A 149 -7.64 -8.01 3.11
C VAL A 149 -7.56 -7.22 4.43
N GLU A 150 -8.65 -7.16 5.19
CA GLU A 150 -8.72 -6.55 6.53
C GLU A 150 -7.85 -7.27 7.58
N GLU A 151 -7.54 -8.56 7.36
CA GLU A 151 -6.54 -9.30 8.13
C GLU A 151 -5.09 -9.07 7.66
N LEU A 152 -4.89 -8.40 6.52
CA LEU A 152 -3.57 -8.09 6.00
C LEU A 152 -3.13 -6.73 6.56
N SER A 153 -2.14 -6.74 7.44
CA SER A 153 -1.70 -5.53 8.14
C SER A 153 -1.01 -4.51 7.21
N SER A 154 -0.73 -4.89 5.96
CA SER A 154 -0.25 -3.99 4.90
C SER A 154 -0.48 -4.54 3.48
N ALA A 155 -0.52 -3.66 2.48
CA ALA A 155 -0.51 -4.03 1.05
C ALA A 155 0.68 -4.93 0.65
N CYS A 156 1.74 -4.94 1.47
CA CYS A 156 2.91 -5.78 1.32
C CYS A 156 2.68 -7.26 1.67
N GLU A 157 1.53 -7.61 2.23
CA GLU A 157 1.18 -8.99 2.55
C GLU A 157 0.38 -9.67 1.43
N LEU A 158 -0.01 -8.92 0.40
CA LEU A 158 -0.63 -9.50 -0.79
C LEU A 158 0.34 -10.45 -1.52
N PRO A 159 -0.10 -11.66 -1.91
CA PRO A 159 0.69 -12.57 -2.72
C PRO A 159 1.20 -11.89 -3.99
N GLY A 160 2.51 -11.92 -4.24
CA GLY A 160 3.17 -11.26 -5.38
C GLY A 160 3.61 -9.80 -5.13
N VAL A 161 3.02 -9.09 -4.16
CA VAL A 161 3.40 -7.70 -3.81
C VAL A 161 4.49 -7.66 -2.74
N SER A 162 4.57 -8.69 -1.90
CA SER A 162 5.55 -8.78 -0.79
C SER A 162 7.01 -8.68 -1.24
N PHE A 163 7.36 -9.22 -2.42
CA PHE A 163 8.71 -9.10 -2.96
C PHE A 163 9.06 -7.64 -3.31
N VAL A 164 8.15 -6.96 -4.00
CA VAL A 164 8.30 -5.55 -4.41
C VAL A 164 8.39 -4.64 -3.18
N CYS A 165 7.50 -4.86 -2.19
CA CYS A 165 7.53 -4.13 -0.94
C CYS A 165 8.84 -4.31 -0.16
N ARG A 166 9.37 -5.53 -0.04
CA ARG A 166 10.67 -5.77 0.64
C ARG A 166 11.80 -4.99 -0.02
N THR A 167 11.81 -4.97 -1.35
CA THR A 167 12.78 -4.22 -2.14
C THR A 167 12.69 -2.71 -1.87
N ILE A 168 11.49 -2.13 -1.98
CA ILE A 168 11.25 -0.71 -1.73
C ILE A 168 11.61 -0.34 -0.29
N HIS A 169 11.19 -1.15 0.69
CA HIS A 169 11.50 -0.91 2.10
C HIS A 169 13.00 -0.94 2.34
N SER A 170 13.75 -1.87 1.73
CA SER A 170 15.21 -1.92 1.86
C SER A 170 15.87 -0.65 1.34
N ILE A 171 15.47 -0.15 0.17
CA ILE A 171 16.03 1.06 -0.46
C ILE A 171 15.71 2.32 0.36
N LEU A 172 14.46 2.44 0.83
CA LEU A 172 14.01 3.64 1.53
C LEU A 172 14.48 3.70 2.99
N SER A 173 14.46 2.57 3.72
CA SER A 173 14.79 2.54 5.15
C SER A 173 16.27 2.34 5.43
N LYS A 174 16.98 1.52 4.64
CA LYS A 174 18.40 1.21 4.89
C LYS A 174 19.35 2.17 4.18
N LEU A 175 18.84 3.00 3.27
CA LEU A 175 19.61 3.97 2.48
C LEU A 175 20.81 3.35 1.75
N LYS A 176 20.72 2.05 1.44
CA LYS A 176 21.72 1.27 0.71
C LYS A 176 21.32 1.11 -0.75
N PRO A 177 22.29 0.93 -1.67
CA PRO A 177 21.97 0.64 -3.05
C PRO A 177 21.16 -0.64 -3.18
N PHE A 178 20.32 -0.71 -4.20
CA PHE A 178 19.57 -1.93 -4.51
C PHE A 178 20.50 -3.05 -5.04
N ILE A 179 21.51 -2.68 -5.81
CA ILE A 179 22.55 -3.58 -6.33
C ILE A 179 23.88 -3.13 -5.70
N ASP A 180 24.42 -3.96 -4.81
CA ASP A 180 25.66 -3.77 -4.04
C ASP A 180 26.12 -5.19 -3.69
N LEU A 181 26.85 -5.82 -4.61
CA LEU A 181 27.16 -7.25 -4.60
C LEU A 181 28.33 -7.57 -3.65
N ASP A 182 29.28 -6.65 -3.51
CA ASP A 182 30.41 -6.79 -2.60
C ASP A 182 30.21 -6.13 -1.23
N GLY A 183 29.17 -5.30 -1.09
CA GLY A 183 28.74 -4.72 0.17
C GLY A 183 29.45 -3.40 0.53
N ASP A 184 30.14 -2.76 -0.41
CA ASP A 184 30.88 -1.52 -0.19
C ASP A 184 30.01 -0.24 -0.21
N HIS A 185 28.72 -0.39 -0.54
CA HIS A 185 27.69 0.66 -0.60
C HIS A 185 27.75 1.56 -1.83
N TYR A 186 28.47 1.16 -2.86
CA TYR A 186 28.42 1.74 -4.18
C TYR A 186 27.65 0.80 -5.12
N SER A 187 27.41 1.26 -6.34
CA SER A 187 26.59 0.50 -7.29
C SER A 187 26.93 0.87 -8.73
N ILE A 188 26.65 -0.06 -9.64
CA ILE A 188 26.78 0.12 -11.08
C ILE A 188 25.54 0.77 -11.74
N ILE A 189 24.42 0.90 -11.03
CA ILE A 189 23.18 1.50 -11.54
C ILE A 189 22.95 2.89 -10.97
N GLU A 190 22.24 3.74 -11.71
CA GLU A 190 21.96 5.13 -11.31
C GLU A 190 20.83 5.25 -10.28
N ALA A 191 19.79 4.43 -10.45
CA ALA A 191 18.59 4.46 -9.62
C ALA A 191 18.81 3.80 -8.24
N PHE A 192 17.76 3.82 -7.41
CA PHE A 192 17.68 3.05 -6.16
C PHE A 192 18.88 3.15 -5.23
N ARG A 193 19.31 4.39 -4.91
CA ARG A 193 20.47 4.71 -4.06
C ARG A 193 21.82 4.26 -4.63
N GLY A 194 21.91 4.03 -5.94
CA GLY A 194 23.16 3.73 -6.63
C GLY A 194 24.02 4.95 -6.98
N ASP A 195 24.60 4.97 -8.18
CA ASP A 195 25.69 5.89 -8.53
C ASP A 195 25.30 7.39 -8.57
N ALA A 196 24.02 7.71 -8.77
CA ALA A 196 23.50 9.07 -8.66
C ALA A 196 23.73 9.67 -7.25
N TRP A 197 23.93 8.82 -6.24
CA TRP A 197 24.09 9.23 -4.84
C TRP A 197 25.55 9.26 -4.37
N ARG A 198 26.40 8.33 -4.85
CA ARG A 198 27.74 8.11 -4.27
C ARG A 198 28.87 8.01 -5.30
N GLY A 199 28.58 8.10 -6.59
CA GLY A 199 29.54 7.81 -7.66
C GLY A 199 29.50 6.35 -8.07
N ARG A 200 29.87 6.07 -9.32
CA ARG A 200 29.73 4.74 -9.93
C ARG A 200 30.79 3.79 -9.44
N ASP A 201 30.35 2.62 -9.03
CA ASP A 201 31.24 1.50 -8.78
C ASP A 201 31.75 0.92 -10.11
N CYS A 202 33.06 0.75 -10.23
CA CYS A 202 33.68 0.17 -11.40
C CYS A 202 33.91 -1.34 -11.28
N ASP A 203 33.83 -1.93 -10.08
CA ASP A 203 34.04 -3.36 -9.84
C ASP A 203 33.19 -3.88 -8.66
N ASP A 204 31.88 -4.01 -8.89
CA ASP A 204 30.85 -4.47 -7.93
C ASP A 204 30.95 -5.99 -7.64
N VAL A 205 32.15 -6.54 -7.55
CA VAL A 205 32.43 -7.87 -7.00
C VAL A 205 33.64 -7.83 -6.05
N ASN A 206 34.17 -6.64 -5.79
CA ASN A 206 35.39 -6.43 -5.06
C ASN A 206 35.27 -5.17 -4.20
N ASP A 207 34.94 -5.38 -2.93
CA ASP A 207 34.78 -4.33 -1.91
C ASP A 207 36.05 -3.48 -1.67
N MET A 208 37.16 -3.86 -2.32
CA MET A 208 38.41 -3.14 -2.33
C MET A 208 38.48 -2.03 -3.38
N ILE A 209 37.51 -1.90 -4.29
CA ILE A 209 37.56 -0.98 -5.43
C ILE A 209 36.31 -0.09 -5.46
N TYR A 210 36.43 1.14 -4.94
CA TYR A 210 35.33 2.11 -4.98
C TYR A 210 35.80 3.56 -5.11
N PRO A 211 34.90 4.48 -5.54
CA PRO A 211 35.20 5.90 -5.61
C PRO A 211 35.69 6.50 -4.28
N GLY A 212 36.84 7.19 -4.35
CA GLY A 212 37.44 7.88 -3.20
C GLY A 212 38.43 7.05 -2.38
N ARG A 213 38.63 5.78 -2.73
CA ARG A 213 39.66 4.93 -2.12
C ARG A 213 41.05 5.30 -2.65
N MET A 214 42.03 5.41 -1.73
CA MET A 214 43.44 5.70 -2.02
C MET A 214 44.29 4.44 -1.99
#